data_AF-A0A2U1P4I9-F1
#
_entry.id   AF-A0A2U1P4I9-F1
#
_cell.length_a   1.000
_cell.length_b   1.000
_cell.length_c   1.000
_cell.angle_alpha   90.00
_cell.angle_beta   90.00
_cell.angle_gamma   90.00
#
_symmetry.space_group_name_H-M   'P 1'
#
loop_
_entity.id
_entity.type
_entity.pdbx_description
1 polymer ?
#
loop_
_entity_poly.entity_id
_entity_poly.type
_entity_poly.pdbx_seq_one_letter_code
_entity_poly.pdbx_strand_id
1 'polypeptide(L)'
;MPHKFPKCLKIAHQIGDRRVEKVLCTIFEREQRAYEDAEKMYTEMLEEVEARREYRHGLIAELMKLENDYVLDECLGVLRAAEQEDFAEISMLIQMSHAAVLRAGEKRRMVTKLKKLK
;
A
#
# COMPACT_ATOMS: atom_id res chain seq x y z
N MET A 1 -20.62 -4.19 27.14
CA MET A 1 -20.82 -2.75 26.93
C MET A 1 -20.09 -2.36 25.64
N PRO A 2 -20.75 -2.17 24.48
CA PRO A 2 -20.02 -1.89 23.26
C PRO A 2 -19.57 -0.42 23.23
N HIS A 3 -18.28 -0.21 22.98
CA HIS A 3 -17.65 1.09 22.89
C HIS A 3 -18.40 2.03 21.93
N LYS A 4 -18.81 3.18 22.46
CA LYS A 4 -19.46 4.26 21.72
C LYS A 4 -18.52 4.73 20.60
N PHE A 5 -18.70 4.24 19.37
CA PHE A 5 -18.11 4.85 18.18
C PHE A 5 -18.90 6.11 17.85
N PRO A 6 -18.43 7.32 18.25
CA PRO A 6 -19.25 8.52 18.16
C PRO A 6 -19.50 8.89 16.69
N LYS A 7 -18.59 8.47 15.80
CA LYS A 7 -18.70 8.60 14.34
C LYS A 7 -19.82 7.73 13.76
N CYS A 8 -19.99 6.50 14.27
CA CYS A 8 -21.08 5.61 13.84
C CYS A 8 -22.45 6.12 14.34
N LEU A 9 -22.51 6.66 15.56
CA LEU A 9 -23.73 7.30 16.09
C LEU A 9 -24.14 8.55 15.28
N LYS A 10 -23.17 9.37 14.86
CA LYS A 10 -23.42 10.50 13.95
C LYS A 10 -23.95 10.04 12.59
N ILE A 11 -23.41 8.96 12.04
CA ILE A 11 -23.88 8.37 10.79
C ILE A 11 -25.32 7.85 10.95
N ALA A 12 -25.62 7.11 12.02
CA ALA A 12 -26.97 6.62 12.32
C ALA A 12 -27.99 7.76 12.46
N HIS A 13 -27.64 8.84 13.17
CA HIS A 13 -28.48 10.04 13.27
C HIS A 13 -28.68 10.75 11.92
N GLN A 14 -27.64 10.84 11.07
CA GLN A 14 -27.75 11.41 9.72
C GLN A 14 -28.59 10.54 8.76
N ILE A 15 -28.62 9.21 8.95
CA ILE A 15 -29.51 8.31 8.23
C ILE A 15 -30.98 8.59 8.62
N GLY A 16 -31.24 8.84 9.91
CA GLY A 16 -32.56 9.29 10.39
C GLY A 16 -32.97 10.66 9.82
N ASP A 17 -32.00 11.50 9.49
CA ASP A 17 -32.18 12.84 8.92
C ASP A 17 -32.06 12.83 7.37
N ARG A 18 -32.94 12.05 6.72
CA ARG A 18 -33.32 12.00 5.28
C ARG A 18 -32.28 12.18 4.15
N ARG A 19 -30.97 12.28 4.37
CA ARG A 19 -29.99 12.46 3.28
C ARG A 19 -28.94 11.37 3.28
N VAL A 20 -29.39 10.15 2.97
CA VAL A 20 -28.57 8.96 2.71
C VAL A 20 -27.35 9.29 1.84
N GLU A 21 -27.51 10.15 0.83
CA GLU A 21 -26.43 10.62 -0.03
C GLU A 21 -25.28 11.31 0.71
N LYS A 22 -25.57 12.14 1.73
CA LYS A 22 -24.56 12.86 2.51
C LYS A 22 -23.74 11.90 3.37
N VAL A 23 -24.40 10.87 3.90
CA VAL A 23 -23.78 9.78 4.66
C VAL A 23 -22.86 8.96 3.74
N LEU A 24 -23.39 8.51 2.59
CA LEU A 24 -22.60 7.75 1.61
C LEU A 24 -21.41 8.56 1.10
N CYS A 25 -21.59 9.85 0.83
CA CYS A 25 -20.52 10.74 0.39
C CYS A 25 -19.41 10.81 1.44
N THR A 26 -19.75 10.94 2.72
CA THR A 26 -18.78 10.99 3.82
C THR A 26 -18.01 9.69 3.97
N ILE A 27 -18.68 8.54 3.81
CA ILE A 27 -18.03 7.22 3.86
C ILE A 27 -17.05 7.08 2.69
N PHE A 28 -17.49 7.35 1.47
CA PHE A 28 -16.64 7.22 0.28
C PHE A 28 -15.47 8.21 0.28
N GLU A 29 -15.65 9.45 0.74
CA GLU A 29 -14.54 10.41 0.88
C GLU A 29 -13.51 9.98 1.92
N ARG A 30 -13.92 9.25 2.96
CA ARG A 30 -13.00 8.69 3.95
C ARG A 30 -12.24 7.51 3.38
N GLU A 31 -12.95 6.58 2.72
CA GLU A 31 -12.31 5.41 2.10
C GLU A 31 -11.37 5.82 0.97
N GLN A 32 -11.76 6.78 0.13
CA GLN A 32 -10.90 7.34 -0.91
C GLN A 32 -9.57 7.80 -0.33
N ARG A 33 -9.59 8.65 0.71
CA ARG A 33 -8.39 9.15 1.37
C ARG A 33 -7.53 8.03 1.94
N ALA A 34 -8.15 7.06 2.61
CA ALA A 34 -7.41 5.92 3.15
C ALA A 34 -6.67 5.11 2.05
N TYR A 35 -7.27 4.97 0.87
CA TYR A 35 -6.61 4.31 -0.26
C TYR A 35 -5.52 5.18 -0.90
N GLU A 36 -5.72 6.50 -0.98
CA GLU A 36 -4.69 7.44 -1.45
C GLU A 36 -3.47 7.46 -0.49
N ASP A 37 -3.72 7.47 0.82
CA ASP A 37 -2.66 7.40 1.83
C ASP A 37 -1.92 6.05 1.79
N ALA A 38 -2.65 4.93 1.60
CA ALA A 38 -2.05 3.61 1.49
C ALA A 38 -1.19 3.48 0.23
N GLU A 39 -1.66 3.99 -0.91
CA GLU A 39 -0.89 4.04 -2.16
C GLU A 39 0.44 4.76 -1.96
N LYS A 40 0.39 5.96 -1.36
CA LYS A 40 1.60 6.73 -1.04
C LYS A 40 2.57 5.94 -0.17
N MET A 41 2.07 5.27 0.87
CA MET A 41 2.91 4.42 1.73
C MET A 41 3.55 3.26 0.96
N TYR A 42 2.81 2.60 0.06
CA TYR A 42 3.36 1.51 -0.75
C TYR A 42 4.44 2.01 -1.71
N THR A 43 4.28 3.21 -2.27
CA THR A 43 5.27 3.84 -3.15
C THR A 43 6.54 4.22 -2.36
N GLU A 44 6.42 4.78 -1.15
CA GLU A 44 7.57 5.05 -0.27
C GLU A 44 8.30 3.75 0.13
N MET A 45 7.55 2.69 0.44
CA MET A 45 8.15 1.37 0.73
C MET A 45 8.84 0.76 -0.49
N LEU A 46 8.30 0.97 -1.70
CA LEU A 46 8.87 0.46 -2.93
C LEU A 46 10.26 1.07 -3.18
N GLU A 47 10.40 2.39 -3.03
CA GLU A 47 11.69 3.09 -3.18
C GLU A 47 12.76 2.55 -2.21
N GLU A 48 12.39 2.29 -0.95
CA GLU A 48 13.31 1.72 0.05
C GLU A 48 13.75 0.29 -0.32
N VAL A 49 12.82 -0.56 -0.79
CA VAL A 49 13.15 -1.94 -1.18
C VAL A 49 14.00 -1.96 -2.45
N GLU A 50 13.75 -1.06 -3.40
CA GLU A 50 14.59 -0.90 -4.59
C GLU A 50 16.02 -0.49 -4.20
N ALA A 51 16.19 0.49 -3.31
CA ALA A 51 17.50 0.90 -2.81
C ALA A 51 18.23 -0.26 -2.08
N ARG A 52 17.50 -1.00 -1.22
CA ARG A 52 18.02 -2.19 -0.53
C ARG A 52 18.50 -3.26 -1.51
N ARG A 53 17.71 -3.51 -2.56
CA ARG A 53 18.02 -4.48 -3.62
C ARG A 53 19.24 -4.06 -4.42
N GLU A 54 19.33 -2.80 -4.82
CA GLU A 54 20.49 -2.25 -5.54
C GLU A 54 21.78 -2.36 -4.73
N TYR A 55 21.72 -1.98 -3.46
CA TYR A 55 22.86 -2.11 -2.55
C TYR A 55 23.31 -3.57 -2.41
N ARG A 56 22.37 -4.50 -2.20
CA ARG A 56 22.69 -5.93 -2.10
C ARG A 56 23.25 -6.48 -3.41
N HIS A 57 22.69 -6.10 -4.55
CA HIS A 57 23.18 -6.50 -5.87
C HIS A 57 24.64 -6.06 -6.08
N GLY A 58 24.96 -4.82 -5.72
CA GLY A 58 26.33 -4.29 -5.77
C GLY A 58 27.28 -5.09 -4.88
N LEU A 59 26.89 -5.41 -3.64
CA LEU A 59 27.69 -6.24 -2.75
C LEU A 59 27.94 -7.64 -3.32
N ILE A 60 26.92 -8.30 -3.87
CA ILE A 60 27.06 -9.61 -4.51
C ILE A 60 28.07 -9.53 -5.66
N ALA A 61 27.97 -8.51 -6.51
CA ALA A 61 28.86 -8.33 -7.65
C ALA A 61 30.33 -8.13 -7.24
N GLU A 62 30.60 -7.42 -6.13
CA GLU A 62 31.96 -7.26 -5.60
C GLU A 62 32.48 -8.56 -4.97
N LEU A 63 31.67 -9.25 -4.17
CA LEU A 63 32.06 -10.51 -3.51
C LEU A 63 32.38 -11.61 -4.52
N MET A 64 31.68 -11.66 -5.65
CA MET A 64 31.96 -12.60 -6.74
C MET A 64 33.33 -12.43 -7.41
N LYS A 65 34.05 -11.34 -7.13
CA LYS A 65 35.41 -11.11 -7.66
C LYS A 65 36.51 -11.72 -6.80
N LEU A 66 36.19 -12.14 -5.58
CA LEU A 66 37.15 -12.72 -4.64
C LEU A 66 37.44 -14.19 -4.99
N GLU A 67 38.55 -14.73 -4.48
CA GLU A 67 38.82 -16.17 -4.59
C GLU A 67 37.74 -16.97 -3.87
N ASN A 68 37.19 -17.98 -4.55
CA ASN A 68 36.12 -18.80 -4.00
C ASN A 68 36.64 -19.69 -2.88
N ASP A 69 36.00 -19.57 -1.71
CA ASP A 69 36.00 -20.59 -0.67
C ASP A 69 34.56 -20.97 -0.31
N TYR A 70 34.41 -22.10 0.38
CA TYR A 70 33.11 -22.66 0.75
C TYR A 70 32.24 -21.70 1.58
N VAL A 71 32.85 -20.91 2.48
CA VAL A 71 32.11 -19.98 3.34
C VAL A 71 31.62 -18.79 2.51
N LEU A 72 32.44 -18.30 1.57
CA LEU A 72 32.04 -17.25 0.65
C LEU A 72 30.87 -17.69 -0.24
N ASP A 73 30.89 -18.94 -0.74
CA ASP A 73 29.80 -19.50 -1.55
C ASP A 73 28.48 -19.59 -0.76
N GLU A 74 28.51 -20.02 0.51
CA GLU A 74 27.34 -20.03 1.40
C GLU A 74 26.79 -18.62 1.61
N CYS A 75 27.65 -17.66 1.93
CA CYS A 75 27.27 -16.25 2.10
C CYS A 75 26.61 -15.68 0.83
N LEU A 76 27.18 -15.94 -0.35
CA LEU A 76 26.61 -15.54 -1.63
C LEU A 76 25.25 -16.20 -1.88
N GLY A 77 25.07 -17.46 -1.47
CA GLY A 77 23.78 -18.14 -1.52
C GLY A 77 22.70 -17.43 -0.72
N VAL A 78 23.01 -17.05 0.54
CA VAL A 78 22.08 -16.30 1.41
C VAL A 78 21.75 -14.93 0.81
N LEU A 79 22.76 -14.21 0.31
CA LEU A 79 22.56 -12.88 -0.27
C LEU A 79 21.69 -12.92 -1.52
N ARG A 80 21.88 -13.91 -2.41
CA ARG A 80 21.05 -14.10 -3.61
C ARG A 80 19.62 -14.47 -3.26
N ALA A 81 19.41 -15.32 -2.24
CA ALA A 81 18.08 -15.64 -1.76
C ALA A 81 17.36 -14.38 -1.23
N ALA A 82 18.05 -13.57 -0.44
CA ALA A 82 17.52 -12.30 0.05
C ALA A 82 17.29 -11.27 -1.08
N GLU A 83 18.09 -11.27 -2.15
CA GLU A 83 17.83 -10.44 -3.35
C GLU A 83 16.54 -10.88 -4.06
N GLN A 84 16.32 -12.19 -4.16
CA GLN A 84 15.11 -12.75 -4.75
C GLN A 84 13.85 -12.41 -3.93
N GLU A 85 13.96 -12.37 -2.60
CA GLU A 85 12.90 -11.92 -1.70
C GLU A 85 12.56 -10.44 -1.91
N ASP A 86 13.57 -9.57 -2.09
CA ASP A 86 13.35 -8.16 -2.42
C ASP A 86 12.57 -7.99 -3.73
N PHE A 87 12.90 -8.77 -4.77
CA PHE A 87 12.14 -8.74 -6.03
C PHE A 87 10.67 -9.15 -5.85
N ALA A 88 10.41 -10.14 -4.99
CA ALA A 88 9.06 -10.56 -4.67
C ALA A 88 8.30 -9.46 -3.90
N GLU A 89 8.97 -8.79 -2.95
CA GLU A 89 8.39 -7.67 -2.20
C GLU A 89 8.08 -6.47 -3.12
N ILE A 90 9.00 -6.10 -4.02
CA ILE A 90 8.77 -5.07 -5.06
C ILE A 90 7.51 -5.38 -5.88
N SER A 91 7.41 -6.63 -6.36
CA SER A 91 6.26 -7.06 -7.17
C SER A 91 4.94 -6.95 -6.39
N MET A 92 4.95 -7.34 -5.11
CA MET A 92 3.79 -7.24 -4.22
C MET A 92 3.41 -5.77 -3.97
N LEU A 93 4.38 -4.89 -3.69
CA LEU A 93 4.14 -3.47 -3.43
C LEU A 93 3.53 -2.76 -4.66
N ILE A 94 4.02 -3.07 -5.87
CA ILE A 94 3.45 -2.56 -7.12
C ILE A 94 1.98 -2.98 -7.27
N GLN A 95 1.67 -4.26 -7.02
CA GLN A 95 0.30 -4.76 -7.08
C GLN A 95 -0.62 -4.08 -6.04
N MET A 96 -0.10 -3.88 -4.82
CA MET A 96 -0.84 -3.24 -3.73
C MET A 96 -1.09 -1.76 -4.01
N SER A 97 -0.09 -1.01 -4.50
CA SER A 97 -0.22 0.38 -4.95
C SER A 97 -1.28 0.49 -6.05
N HIS A 98 -1.18 -0.32 -7.11
CA HIS A 98 -2.15 -0.33 -8.18
C HIS A 98 -3.59 -0.62 -7.70
N ALA A 99 -3.76 -1.61 -6.80
CA ALA A 99 -5.06 -1.91 -6.21
C ALA A 99 -5.61 -0.75 -5.37
N ALA A 100 -4.76 -0.04 -4.64
CA ALA A 100 -5.15 1.14 -3.86
C ALA A 100 -5.63 2.28 -4.78
N VAL A 101 -4.92 2.57 -5.88
CA VAL A 101 -5.34 3.55 -6.89
C VAL A 101 -6.72 3.22 -7.46
N LEU A 102 -6.95 1.97 -7.85
CA LEU A 102 -8.23 1.54 -8.41
C LEU A 102 -9.39 1.76 -7.43
N ARG A 103 -9.21 1.34 -6.18
CA ARG A 103 -10.21 1.51 -5.11
C ARG A 103 -10.45 2.99 -4.81
N ALA A 104 -9.41 3.81 -4.71
CA ALA A 104 -9.54 5.27 -4.55
C ALA A 104 -10.37 5.88 -5.71
N GLY A 105 -10.06 5.47 -6.95
CA GLY A 105 -10.78 5.90 -8.14
C GLY A 105 -12.27 5.53 -8.13
N GLU A 106 -12.62 4.32 -7.68
CA GLU A 106 -14.01 3.90 -7.50
C GLU A 106 -14.77 4.79 -6.52
N LYS A 107 -14.18 5.06 -5.35
CA LYS A 107 -14.78 5.93 -4.33
C LYS A 107 -14.94 7.35 -4.84
N ARG A 108 -13.91 7.90 -5.49
CA ARG A 108 -13.94 9.22 -6.13
C ARG A 108 -15.09 9.33 -7.13
N ARG A 109 -15.28 8.32 -8.00
CA ARG A 109 -16.40 8.28 -8.97
C ARG A 109 -17.76 8.33 -8.26
N MET A 110 -17.94 7.59 -7.17
CA MET A 110 -19.21 7.61 -6.42
C MET A 110 -19.46 8.97 -5.75
N VAL A 111 -18.43 9.58 -5.15
CA VAL A 111 -18.51 10.93 -4.57
C VAL A 111 -18.94 11.94 -5.63
N THR A 112 -18.37 11.90 -6.83
CA THR A 112 -18.76 12.79 -7.94
C THR A 112 -20.24 12.60 -8.32
N LYS A 113 -20.73 11.36 -8.39
CA LYS A 113 -22.14 11.08 -8.69
C LYS A 113 -23.06 11.64 -7.60
N LEU A 114 -22.76 11.38 -6.33
CA LEU A 114 -23.55 11.86 -5.19
C LEU A 114 -23.59 13.38 -5.11
N LYS A 115 -22.49 14.07 -5.45
CA LYS A 115 -22.44 15.54 -5.47
C LYS A 115 -23.32 16.16 -6.57
N LYS A 116 -23.63 15.42 -7.65
CA LYS A 116 -24.52 15.86 -8.73
C LYS A 116 -26.01 15.63 -8.47
N LEU A 117 -26.35 14.81 -7.46
CA LEU A 117 -27.73 14.58 -7.03
C LEU A 117 -28.25 15.67 -6.08
N LYS A 118 -27.37 16.57 -5.64
CA LYS A 118 -27.70 17.72 -4.78
C LYS A 118 -28.46 18.82 -5.51
#